data_AF-A0A2U3LT24-F1
#
_entry.id   AF-A0A2U3LT24-F1
#
_cell.length_a   1.000
_cell.length_b   1.000
_cell.length_c   1.000
_cell.angle_alpha   90.00
_cell.angle_beta   90.00
_cell.angle_gamma   90.00
#
_symmetry.space_group_name_H-M   'P 1'
#
loop_
_entity.id
_entity.type
_entity.pdbx_description
1 polymer ?
#
loop_
_entity_poly.entity_id
_entity_poly.type
_entity_poly.pdbx_seq_one_letter_code
_entity_poly.pdbx_strand_id
1 'polypeptide(L)'
;MIRMNHNGTRMDTPTTRDVDQPGDVDQVVANTRKVHQQGTGVISMKLVGEGRFTNPEDREAALKFAMNLGCVDAVTIGFKSTAEIDEAIERMNRALNA
;
A
#
# COMPACT_ATOMS: atom_id res chain seq x y z
N MET A 1 6.90 9.30 -1.54
CA MET A 1 5.77 8.35 -1.56
C MET A 1 6.29 6.98 -1.95
N ILE A 2 5.81 5.90 -1.33
CA ILE A 2 6.31 4.53 -1.55
C ILE A 2 5.18 3.60 -2.03
N ARG A 3 5.42 2.78 -3.06
CA ARG A 3 4.44 1.80 -3.55
C ARG A 3 4.33 0.67 -2.52
N MET A 4 3.17 0.40 -1.93
CA MET A 4 3.02 -0.63 -0.89
C MET A 4 1.73 -1.42 -1.04
N ASN A 5 1.84 -2.75 -1.03
CA ASN A 5 0.74 -3.70 -0.85
C ASN A 5 1.29 -5.06 -0.42
N HIS A 6 0.40 -5.99 -0.10
CA HIS A 6 0.74 -7.25 0.57
C HIS A 6 1.45 -8.28 -0.33
N ASN A 7 1.44 -8.13 -1.66
CA ASN A 7 1.94 -9.17 -2.59
C ASN A 7 2.86 -8.65 -3.70
N GLY A 8 3.28 -7.39 -3.64
CA GLY A 8 4.21 -6.81 -4.61
C GLY A 8 3.58 -6.35 -5.93
N THR A 9 2.26 -6.48 -6.12
CA THR A 9 1.62 -6.08 -7.38
C THR A 9 1.86 -4.60 -7.66
N ARG A 10 2.58 -4.28 -8.74
CA ARG A 10 2.94 -2.90 -9.11
C ARG A 10 3.75 -2.15 -8.03
N MET A 11 4.49 -2.87 -7.18
CA MET A 11 5.47 -2.28 -6.26
C MET A 11 6.81 -1.98 -6.93
N ASP A 12 7.72 -1.34 -6.20
CA ASP A 12 9.07 -1.05 -6.69
C ASP A 12 9.87 -2.34 -6.88
N THR A 13 10.68 -2.36 -7.94
CA THR A 13 11.51 -3.51 -8.33
C THR A 13 12.98 -3.05 -8.41
N PRO A 14 13.95 -3.96 -8.56
CA PRO A 14 15.35 -3.56 -8.77
C PRO A 14 15.62 -2.79 -10.07
N THR A 15 14.68 -2.79 -11.03
CA THR A 15 14.80 -2.00 -12.27
C THR A 15 14.22 -0.60 -12.09
N THR A 16 14.85 0.38 -12.72
CA THR A 16 14.39 1.78 -12.76
C THR A 16 13.25 2.01 -13.76
N ARG A 17 12.89 1.00 -14.55
CA ARG A 17 11.75 1.03 -15.48
C ARG A 17 10.48 0.51 -14.80
N ASP A 18 9.33 1.04 -15.18
CA ASP A 18 8.05 0.47 -14.80
C ASP A 18 7.81 -0.81 -15.62
N VAL A 19 7.82 -1.95 -14.94
CA VAL A 19 7.77 -3.29 -15.53
C VAL A 19 6.60 -4.05 -14.92
N ASP A 20 5.96 -4.90 -15.72
CA ASP A 20 4.83 -5.72 -15.26
C ASP A 20 5.33 -6.98 -14.53
N GLN A 21 5.96 -6.79 -13.37
CA GLN A 21 6.42 -7.86 -12.50
C GLN A 21 6.14 -7.50 -11.03
N PRO A 22 6.01 -8.49 -10.13
CA PRO A 22 5.94 -8.23 -8.70
C PRO A 22 7.18 -7.48 -8.21
N GLY A 23 6.95 -6.50 -7.35
CA GLY A 23 7.99 -5.79 -6.61
C GLY A 23 8.53 -6.62 -5.45
N ASP A 24 9.68 -6.21 -4.95
CA ASP A 24 10.33 -6.85 -3.81
C ASP A 24 9.75 -6.27 -2.51
N VAL A 25 8.74 -6.95 -1.96
CA VAL A 25 7.99 -6.50 -0.78
C VAL A 25 8.93 -6.31 0.41
N ASP A 26 9.79 -7.28 0.69
CA ASP A 26 10.68 -7.26 1.85
C ASP A 26 11.70 -6.12 1.76
N GLN A 27 12.30 -5.93 0.58
CA GLN A 27 13.25 -4.85 0.36
C GLN A 27 12.60 -3.47 0.46
N VAL A 28 11.40 -3.30 -0.09
CA VAL A 28 10.65 -2.03 0.00
C VAL A 28 10.28 -1.73 1.46
N VAL A 29 9.77 -2.72 2.19
CA VAL A 29 9.43 -2.56 3.62
C VAL A 29 10.68 -2.24 4.44
N ALA A 30 11.78 -2.97 4.23
CA ALA A 30 13.02 -2.74 4.97
C ALA A 30 13.55 -1.31 4.78
N ASN A 31 13.53 -0.79 3.55
CA ASN A 31 13.95 0.59 3.29
C ASN A 31 12.97 1.62 3.83
N THR A 32 11.67 1.34 3.75
CA THR A 32 10.64 2.21 4.34
C THR A 32 10.84 2.36 5.85
N ARG A 33 11.11 1.25 6.56
CA ARG A 33 11.42 1.28 8.00
C ARG A 33 12.66 2.11 8.31
N LYS A 34 13.74 1.97 7.53
CA LYS A 34 14.98 2.75 7.73
C LYS A 34 14.72 4.24 7.60
N VAL A 35 14.00 4.66 6.56
CA VAL A 35 13.67 6.08 6.32
C VAL A 35 12.76 6.62 7.42
N HIS A 36 11.75 5.85 7.84
CA HIS A 36 10.87 6.23 8.95
C HIS A 36 11.63 6.38 10.28
N GLN A 37 12.58 5.48 10.58
CA GLN A 37 13.44 5.56 11.76
C GLN A 37 14.33 6.82 11.79
N GLN A 38 14.59 7.43 10.63
CA GLN A 38 15.31 8.70 10.53
C GLN A 38 14.41 9.93 10.79
N GLY A 39 13.15 9.73 11.18
CA GLY A 39 12.18 10.80 11.45
C GLY A 39 11.49 11.32 10.19
N THR A 40 11.59 10.61 9.06
CA THR A 40 10.91 11.01 7.82
C THR A 40 9.50 10.42 7.77
N GLY A 41 8.50 11.29 7.58
CA GLY A 41 7.12 10.85 7.35
C GLY A 41 6.95 10.09 6.03
N VAL A 42 6.23 8.98 6.05
CA VAL A 42 6.02 8.07 4.93
C VAL A 42 4.56 8.12 4.48
N ILE A 43 4.37 8.51 3.22
CA ILE A 43 3.09 8.40 2.51
C ILE A 43 3.18 7.22 1.54
N SER A 44 2.27 6.25 1.67
CA SER A 44 2.17 5.11 0.77
C SER A 44 1.20 5.35 -0.40
N MET A 45 1.46 4.70 -1.53
CA MET A 45 0.65 4.73 -2.74
C MET A 45 0.52 3.35 -3.40
N LYS A 46 -0.34 3.23 -4.42
CA LYS A 46 -0.58 2.00 -5.20
C LYS A 46 -1.02 0.78 -4.36
N LEU A 47 -1.77 1.01 -3.29
CA LEU A 47 -2.30 -0.07 -2.44
C LEU A 47 -3.17 -1.06 -3.22
N VAL A 48 -3.92 -0.58 -4.22
CA VAL A 48 -4.84 -1.40 -5.04
C VAL A 48 -4.15 -1.97 -6.28
N GLY A 49 -2.80 -1.99 -6.31
CA GLY A 49 -2.02 -2.59 -7.39
C GLY A 49 -2.34 -2.00 -8.77
N GLU A 50 -2.56 -0.69 -8.86
CA GLU A 50 -2.98 -0.02 -10.10
C GLU A 50 -4.33 -0.52 -10.64
N GLY A 51 -5.27 -0.83 -9.74
CA GLY A 51 -6.60 -1.31 -10.08
C GLY A 51 -6.69 -2.81 -10.38
N ARG A 52 -5.57 -3.56 -10.24
CA ARG A 52 -5.54 -5.01 -10.43
C ARG A 52 -6.29 -5.78 -9.34
N PHE A 53 -6.47 -5.19 -8.16
CA PHE A 53 -7.22 -5.79 -7.06
C PHE A 53 -8.72 -5.57 -7.23
N THR A 54 -9.34 -6.40 -8.07
CA THR A 54 -10.78 -6.38 -8.31
C THR A 54 -11.56 -7.03 -7.19
N ASN A 55 -10.97 -8.00 -6.48
CA ASN A 55 -11.62 -8.62 -5.33
C ASN A 55 -11.55 -7.71 -4.10
N PRO A 56 -12.66 -7.58 -3.35
CA PRO A 56 -12.72 -6.92 -2.04
C PRO A 56 -11.61 -7.33 -1.06
N GLU A 57 -11.29 -8.62 -1.01
CA GLU A 57 -10.35 -9.18 -0.04
C GLU A 57 -8.91 -8.74 -0.31
N ASP A 58 -8.52 -8.62 -1.59
CA ASP A 58 -7.18 -8.14 -1.97
C ASP A 58 -6.95 -6.69 -1.52
N ARG A 59 -7.99 -5.86 -1.63
CA ARG A 59 -7.95 -4.46 -1.16
C ARG A 59 -7.82 -4.38 0.35
N GLU A 60 -8.55 -5.24 1.07
CA GLU A 60 -8.45 -5.32 2.52
C GLU A 60 -7.09 -5.82 2.99
N ALA A 61 -6.55 -6.87 2.36
CA ALA A 61 -5.22 -7.39 2.65
C ALA A 61 -4.15 -6.33 2.42
N ALA A 62 -4.23 -5.55 1.32
CA ALA A 62 -3.29 -4.49 1.04
C ALA A 62 -3.34 -3.34 2.08
N LEU A 63 -4.55 -2.93 2.48
CA LEU A 63 -4.75 -1.92 3.52
C LEU A 63 -4.21 -2.38 4.88
N LYS A 64 -4.61 -3.58 5.33
CA LYS A 64 -4.12 -4.17 6.58
C LYS A 64 -2.61 -4.29 6.59
N PHE A 65 -2.03 -4.77 5.50
CA PHE A 65 -0.59 -4.86 5.36
C PHE A 65 0.06 -3.49 5.55
N ALA A 66 -0.31 -2.49 4.76
CA ALA A 66 0.31 -1.16 4.82
C ALA A 66 0.19 -0.51 6.21
N MET A 67 -0.99 -0.54 6.83
CA MET A 67 -1.23 0.11 8.12
C MET A 67 -0.56 -0.61 9.30
N ASN A 68 -0.38 -1.93 9.21
CA ASN A 68 0.25 -2.71 10.28
C ASN A 68 1.79 -2.75 10.20
N LEU A 69 2.41 -2.13 9.20
CA LEU A 69 3.87 -2.07 9.12
C LEU A 69 4.47 -1.19 10.23
N GLY A 70 3.77 -0.20 10.77
CA GLY A 70 4.32 0.72 11.77
C GLY A 70 5.41 1.65 11.22
N CYS A 71 5.49 1.80 9.90
CA CYS A 71 6.39 2.74 9.21
C CYS A 71 5.68 3.44 8.03
N VAL A 72 4.34 3.52 8.08
CA VAL A 72 3.49 4.19 7.11
C VAL A 72 2.58 5.13 7.90
N ASP A 73 2.69 6.43 7.65
CA ASP A 73 1.95 7.46 8.39
C ASP A 73 0.63 7.83 7.71
N ALA A 74 0.61 7.74 6.38
CA ALA A 74 -0.58 8.01 5.57
C ALA A 74 -0.56 7.20 4.28
N VAL A 75 -1.74 7.06 3.65
CA VAL A 75 -1.90 6.38 2.37
C VAL A 75 -2.66 7.26 1.38
N THR A 76 -2.40 7.05 0.10
CA THR A 76 -3.16 7.63 -1.01
C THR A 76 -3.87 6.53 -1.77
N ILE A 77 -5.16 6.71 -2.03
CA ILE A 77 -6.01 5.76 -2.74
C ILE A 77 -6.81 6.54 -3.78
N GLY A 78 -6.76 6.09 -5.02
CA GLY A 78 -7.55 6.65 -6.12
C GLY A 78 -8.89 5.91 -6.24
N PHE A 79 -9.95 6.66 -6.54
CA PHE A 79 -11.32 6.16 -6.61
C PHE A 79 -11.97 6.62 -7.91
N LYS A 80 -12.85 5.78 -8.48
CA LYS A 80 -13.68 6.08 -9.65
C LYS A 80 -15.11 6.45 -9.28
N SER A 81 -15.53 6.15 -8.06
CA SER A 81 -16.87 6.46 -7.56
C SER A 81 -16.86 6.74 -6.06
N THR A 82 -17.90 7.38 -5.55
CA THR A 82 -18.07 7.65 -4.12
C THR A 82 -18.24 6.36 -3.32
N ALA A 83 -18.89 5.33 -3.88
CA ALA A 83 -19.03 4.03 -3.22
C ALA A 83 -17.68 3.36 -2.93
N GLU A 84 -16.68 3.55 -3.80
CA GLU A 84 -15.31 3.05 -3.53
C GLU A 84 -14.62 3.82 -2.39
N ILE A 85 -14.98 5.10 -2.18
CA ILE A 85 -14.49 5.90 -1.04
C ILE A 85 -15.08 5.34 0.26
N ASP A 86 -16.39 5.12 0.29
CA ASP A 86 -17.08 4.56 1.47
C ASP A 86 -16.52 3.18 1.85
N GLU A 87 -16.29 2.32 0.85
CA GLU A 87 -15.67 1.00 1.04
C GLU A 87 -14.26 1.13 1.65
N ALA A 88 -13.45 2.06 1.16
CA ALA A 88 -12.09 2.25 1.67
C ALA A 88 -12.08 2.80 3.10
N ILE A 89 -13.00 3.71 3.45
CA ILE A 89 -13.16 4.20 4.82
C ILE A 89 -13.52 3.04 5.75
N GLU A 90 -14.50 2.21 5.37
CA GLU A 90 -14.92 1.04 6.16
C GLU A 90 -13.75 0.08 6.42
N ARG A 91 -12.98 -0.24 5.37
CA ARG A 91 -11.81 -1.12 5.48
C ARG A 91 -10.69 -0.51 6.30
N MET A 92 -10.42 0.79 6.15
CA MET A 92 -9.43 1.50 6.93
C MET A 92 -9.77 1.47 8.42
N ASN A 93 -11.05 1.72 8.75
CA ASN A 93 -11.55 1.60 10.12
C ASN A 93 -11.36 0.19 10.66
N ARG A 94 -11.62 -0.86 9.87
CA ARG A 94 -11.34 -2.25 10.28
C ARG A 94 -9.86 -2.52 10.49
N ALA A 95 -8.99 -2.00 9.61
CA ALA A 95 -7.55 -2.23 9.69
C ALA A 95 -6.91 -1.57 10.92
N LEU A 96 -7.42 -0.40 11.33
CA LEU A 96 -6.86 0.39 12.43
C LEU A 96 -7.46 0.07 13.81
N ASN A 97 -8.63 -0.57 13.86
CA ASN A 97 -9.30 -0.94 15.12
C ASN A 97 -9.26 -2.45 15.41
N ALA A 98 -8.45 -3.22 14.67
CA ALA A 98 -8.29 -4.66 14.84
C ALA A 98 -7.23 -5.01 15.88
#